data_AF-A0A813G8C2-F1
#
_entry.id   AF-A0A813G8C2-F1
#
_cell.length_a   1.000
_cell.length_b   1.000
_cell.length_c   1.000
_cell.angle_alpha   90.00
_cell.angle_beta   90.00
_cell.angle_gamma   90.00
#
_symmetry.space_group_name_H-M   'P 1'
#
loop_
_entity.id
_entity.type
_entity.pdbx_description
1 polymer ?
#
loop_
_entity_poly.entity_id
_entity_poly.type
_entity_poly.pdbx_seq_one_letter_code
_entity_poly.pdbx_strand_id
1 'polypeptide(L)'
;MREVEPLLEHADVEHQSAKAILQDLEWNVKRANLKLRDLDNKLRRRNQKAGEEASLLEQVIWLRDLSDVVIKDVGGKRGEDGRWPLIFDPSGQSVTFFKYYSAAQFDCDQLAVLSISEDKEEKSRLLVSLLKHMKYGMPLMINLKNDLANLRMVEDAFNCIQKGFFNTFTDRSVLYSYLLPRRFMNLVTPELEKEYCEYMFDDEGLTKFVLGFIMTANEPDCEVMQTDCPPFYAIKVKDPDAPDPVDPVDEEPDEADDLDAEACGCRQVG
;
A
#
# COMPACT_ATOMS: atom_id res chain seq x y z
N MET A 1 23.06 37.83 -36.64
CA MET A 1 22.58 37.46 -35.28
C MET A 1 21.07 37.65 -35.11
N ARG A 2 20.43 38.71 -35.60
CA ARG A 2 18.97 38.95 -35.43
C ARG A 2 18.01 37.97 -36.12
N GLU A 3 18.47 37.16 -37.09
CA GLU A 3 17.62 36.21 -37.82
C GLU A 3 17.61 34.79 -37.22
N VAL A 4 18.52 34.48 -36.29
CA VAL A 4 18.67 33.13 -35.71
C VAL A 4 17.80 32.96 -34.46
N GLU A 5 17.60 34.03 -33.71
CA GLU A 5 16.82 34.07 -32.48
C GLU A 5 15.35 33.62 -32.67
N PRO A 6 14.58 34.12 -33.66
CA PRO A 6 13.20 33.66 -33.87
C PRO A 6 13.11 32.21 -34.38
N LEU A 7 14.15 31.72 -35.07
CA LEU A 7 14.21 30.32 -35.50
C LEU A 7 14.50 29.38 -34.32
N LEU A 8 15.31 29.83 -33.36
CA LEU A 8 15.60 29.09 -32.13
C LEU A 8 14.34 28.98 -31.25
N GLU A 9 13.62 30.09 -31.06
CA GLU A 9 12.36 30.12 -30.31
C GLU A 9 11.30 29.19 -30.93
N HIS A 10 11.19 29.18 -32.26
CA HIS A 10 10.28 28.28 -32.96
C HIS A 10 10.66 26.80 -32.75
N ALA A 11 11.94 26.47 -32.88
CA ALA A 11 12.44 25.11 -32.66
C ALA A 11 12.23 24.65 -31.19
N ASP A 12 12.39 25.55 -30.22
CA ASP A 12 12.14 25.26 -28.80
C ASP A 12 10.66 24.96 -28.54
N VAL A 13 9.75 25.72 -29.15
CA VAL A 13 8.30 25.47 -29.06
C VAL A 13 7.94 24.13 -29.69
N GLU A 14 8.47 23.82 -30.88
CA GLU A 14 8.26 22.52 -31.53
C GLU A 14 8.82 21.37 -30.69
N HIS A 15 10.01 21.54 -30.11
CA HIS A 15 10.63 20.55 -29.24
C HIS A 15 9.79 20.31 -27.97
N GLN A 16 9.29 21.37 -27.33
CA GLN A 16 8.41 21.26 -26.17
C GLN A 16 7.09 20.56 -26.52
N SER A 17 6.49 20.89 -27.66
CA SER A 17 5.29 20.22 -28.16
C SER A 17 5.53 18.74 -28.42
N ALA A 18 6.63 18.39 -29.11
CA ALA A 18 6.98 17.01 -29.37
C ALA A 18 7.23 16.21 -28.08
N LYS A 19 7.89 16.83 -27.10
CA LYS A 19 8.12 16.22 -25.78
C LYS A 19 6.80 15.95 -25.04
N ALA A 20 5.85 16.88 -25.09
CA ALA A 20 4.53 16.69 -24.50
C ALA A 20 3.77 15.52 -25.17
N ILE A 21 3.82 15.44 -26.51
CA ILE A 21 3.20 14.34 -27.27
C ILE A 21 3.83 12.99 -26.90
N LEU A 22 5.16 12.93 -26.82
CA LEU A 22 5.86 11.70 -26.42
C LEU A 22 5.47 11.25 -25.02
N GLN A 23 5.40 12.18 -24.05
CA GLN A 23 4.95 11.88 -22.69
C GLN A 23 3.52 11.33 -22.65
N ASP A 24 2.60 11.91 -23.43
CA ASP A 24 1.22 11.42 -23.52
C ASP A 24 1.15 10.03 -24.16
N LEU A 25 1.91 9.78 -25.24
CA LEU A 25 1.99 8.46 -25.86
C LEU A 25 2.58 7.41 -24.93
N GLU A 26 3.66 7.73 -24.21
CA GLU A 26 4.25 6.84 -23.20
C GLU A 26 3.24 6.50 -22.09
N TRP A 27 2.48 7.50 -21.63
CA TRP A 27 1.41 7.31 -20.65
C TRP A 27 0.30 6.38 -21.18
N ASN A 28 -0.13 6.59 -22.42
CA ASN A 28 -1.14 5.77 -23.08
C ASN A 28 -0.68 4.32 -23.26
N VAL A 29 0.59 4.10 -23.64
CA VAL A 29 1.20 2.78 -23.74
C VAL A 29 1.22 2.08 -22.38
N LYS A 30 1.65 2.78 -21.32
CA LYS A 30 1.64 2.23 -19.95
C LYS A 30 0.23 1.82 -19.52
N ARG A 31 -0.75 2.68 -19.75
CA ARG A 31 -2.16 2.40 -19.44
C ARG A 31 -2.68 1.20 -20.20
N ALA A 32 -2.37 1.08 -21.50
CA ALA A 32 -2.76 -0.07 -22.31
C ALA A 32 -2.10 -1.37 -21.81
N ASN A 33 -0.81 -1.34 -21.47
CA ASN A 33 -0.10 -2.49 -20.93
C ASN A 33 -0.66 -2.96 -19.59
N LEU A 34 -1.01 -2.03 -18.69
CA LEU A 34 -1.68 -2.37 -17.42
C LEU A 34 -3.03 -3.05 -17.67
N LYS A 35 -3.85 -2.49 -18.57
CA LYS A 35 -5.15 -3.08 -18.94
C LYS A 35 -5.01 -4.47 -19.53
N LEU A 36 -4.02 -4.69 -20.41
CA LEU A 36 -3.77 -6.01 -21.00
C LEU A 36 -3.40 -7.03 -19.93
N ARG A 37 -2.54 -6.66 -18.97
CA ARG A 37 -2.18 -7.55 -17.85
C ARG A 37 -3.35 -7.82 -16.93
N ASP A 38 -4.19 -6.83 -16.64
CA ASP A 38 -5.41 -7.03 -15.86
C ASP A 38 -6.36 -8.02 -16.54
N LEU A 39 -6.51 -7.92 -17.87
CA LEU A 39 -7.30 -8.86 -18.66
C LEU A 39 -6.68 -10.26 -18.65
N ASP A 40 -5.37 -10.38 -18.82
CA ASP A 40 -4.66 -11.66 -18.73
C ASP A 40 -4.83 -12.31 -17.35
N ASN A 41 -4.67 -11.53 -16.27
CA ASN A 41 -4.91 -11.97 -14.90
C ASN A 41 -6.36 -12.43 -14.70
N LYS A 42 -7.35 -11.69 -15.23
CA LYS A 42 -8.77 -12.08 -15.18
C LYS A 42 -9.03 -13.37 -15.96
N LEU A 43 -8.39 -13.56 -17.11
CA LEU A 43 -8.51 -14.79 -17.91
C LEU A 43 -7.87 -15.98 -17.20
N ARG A 44 -6.69 -15.81 -16.61
CA ARG A 44 -6.04 -16.86 -15.78
C ARG A 44 -6.95 -17.29 -14.65
N ARG A 45 -7.55 -16.35 -13.91
CA ARG A 45 -8.51 -16.66 -12.84
C ARG A 45 -9.76 -17.41 -13.32
N ARG A 46 -10.29 -17.04 -14.49
CA ARG A 46 -11.43 -17.76 -15.08
C ARG A 46 -11.08 -19.17 -15.53
N ASN A 47 -9.82 -19.39 -15.93
CA ASN A 47 -9.32 -20.67 -16.40
C ASN A 47 -8.76 -21.57 -15.28
N GLN A 48 -8.50 -21.02 -14.09
CA GLN A 48 -8.24 -21.80 -12.89
C GLN A 48 -9.50 -22.64 -12.58
N LYS A 49 -9.28 -23.95 -12.45
CA LYS A 49 -10.36 -24.95 -12.35
C LYS A 49 -11.15 -24.74 -11.05
N ALA A 50 -12.45 -25.05 -11.09
CA ALA A 50 -13.31 -25.16 -9.92
C ALA A 50 -12.67 -26.10 -8.89
N GLY A 51 -11.99 -25.53 -7.88
CA GLY A 51 -11.17 -26.26 -6.91
C GLY A 51 -10.00 -25.44 -6.36
N GLU A 52 -9.49 -24.45 -7.10
CA GLU A 52 -8.57 -23.43 -6.58
C GLU A 52 -9.38 -22.27 -5.98
N GLU A 53 -9.10 -21.91 -4.72
CA GLU A 53 -9.79 -20.81 -4.03
C GLU A 53 -9.64 -19.49 -4.81
N ALA A 54 -10.75 -18.78 -4.95
CA ALA A 54 -10.83 -17.59 -5.77
C ALA A 54 -10.12 -16.40 -5.11
N SER A 55 -8.80 -16.24 -5.35
CA SER A 55 -8.01 -15.08 -4.89
C SER A 55 -8.77 -13.76 -5.04
N LEU A 56 -9.00 -13.09 -3.91
CA LEU A 56 -9.72 -11.82 -3.82
C LEU A 56 -8.87 -10.61 -4.18
N LEU A 57 -7.62 -10.83 -4.59
CA LEU A 57 -6.77 -9.76 -5.09
C LEU A 57 -7.45 -9.04 -6.23
N GLU A 58 -7.46 -7.73 -6.20
CA GLU A 58 -8.07 -6.96 -7.27
C GLU A 58 -7.06 -6.71 -8.40
N GLN A 59 -5.77 -6.73 -8.06
CA GLN A 59 -4.69 -6.56 -9.01
C GLN A 59 -3.42 -7.32 -8.64
N VAL A 60 -2.72 -7.82 -9.67
CA VAL A 60 -1.37 -8.39 -9.56
C VAL A 60 -0.46 -7.61 -10.49
N ILE A 61 0.57 -6.97 -9.94
CA ILE A 61 1.51 -6.10 -10.69
C ILE A 61 2.95 -6.50 -10.43
N TRP A 62 3.86 -6.00 -11.27
CA TRP A 62 5.29 -6.11 -11.01
C TRP A 62 5.77 -4.96 -10.14
N LEU A 63 6.85 -5.16 -9.39
CA LEU A 63 7.47 -4.12 -8.56
C LEU A 63 7.76 -2.83 -9.35
N ARG A 64 8.24 -2.95 -10.59
CA ARG A 64 8.51 -1.80 -11.48
C ARG A 64 7.28 -0.95 -11.81
N ASP A 65 6.08 -1.52 -11.73
CA ASP A 65 4.82 -0.84 -12.04
C ASP A 65 4.17 -0.25 -10.77
N LEU A 66 4.76 -0.46 -9.59
CA LEU A 66 4.21 -0.02 -8.31
C LEU A 66 3.99 1.50 -8.26
N SER A 67 4.94 2.29 -8.77
CA SER A 67 4.80 3.75 -8.89
C SER A 67 3.60 4.13 -9.75
N ASP A 68 3.46 3.46 -10.89
CA ASP A 68 2.47 3.79 -11.89
C ASP A 68 1.07 3.43 -11.37
N VAL A 69 0.90 2.31 -10.66
CA VAL A 69 -0.40 1.89 -10.10
C VAL A 69 -0.75 2.63 -8.81
N VAL A 70 0.13 2.62 -7.80
CA VAL A 70 -0.23 3.11 -6.46
C VAL A 70 -0.18 4.63 -6.37
N ILE A 71 0.81 5.27 -7.00
CA ILE A 71 1.10 6.68 -6.78
C ILE A 71 0.49 7.53 -7.89
N LYS A 72 0.82 7.22 -9.14
CA LYS A 72 0.38 7.98 -10.32
C LYS A 72 -1.04 7.62 -10.77
N ASP A 73 -1.61 6.54 -10.23
CA ASP A 73 -2.91 6.01 -10.60
C ASP A 73 -3.08 5.85 -12.13
N VAL A 74 -2.07 5.28 -12.79
CA VAL A 74 -2.12 4.96 -14.21
C VAL A 74 -3.23 3.95 -14.44
N GLY A 75 -4.31 4.42 -15.08
CA GLY A 75 -5.51 3.64 -15.29
C GLY A 75 -6.74 4.25 -14.65
N GLY A 76 -6.56 5.03 -13.59
CA GLY A 76 -7.63 5.68 -12.81
C GLY A 76 -8.29 4.76 -11.79
N LYS A 77 -7.71 3.59 -11.50
CA LYS A 77 -8.35 2.58 -10.65
C LYS A 77 -8.50 3.04 -9.21
N ARG A 78 -7.46 3.67 -8.64
CA ARG A 78 -7.52 4.18 -7.26
C ARG A 78 -8.57 5.27 -7.14
N GLY A 79 -8.60 6.21 -8.09
CA GLY A 79 -9.59 7.28 -8.12
C GLY A 79 -11.03 6.79 -8.36
N GLU A 80 -11.24 5.80 -9.23
CA GLU A 80 -12.55 5.18 -9.50
C GLU A 80 -13.02 4.31 -8.33
N ASP A 81 -12.11 3.60 -7.68
CA ASP A 81 -12.41 2.77 -6.54
C ASP A 81 -12.66 3.63 -5.30
N GLY A 82 -11.76 4.53 -4.95
CA GLY A 82 -11.85 5.40 -3.76
C GLY A 82 -11.36 4.73 -2.46
N ARG A 83 -11.07 3.43 -2.47
CA ARG A 83 -10.41 2.72 -1.37
C ARG A 83 -8.89 2.92 -1.40
N TRP A 84 -8.27 2.89 -0.23
CA TRP A 84 -6.81 2.95 -0.10
C TRP A 84 -6.16 1.60 -0.47
N PRO A 85 -4.95 1.61 -1.07
CA PRO A 85 -4.25 0.39 -1.44
C PRO A 85 -3.73 -0.40 -0.23
N LEU A 86 -3.95 -1.72 -0.25
CA LEU A 86 -3.29 -2.71 0.59
C LEU A 86 -2.39 -3.58 -0.28
N ILE A 87 -1.09 -3.55 -0.01
CA ILE A 87 -0.04 -4.11 -0.85
C ILE A 87 0.50 -5.37 -0.21
N PHE A 88 0.32 -6.51 -0.87
CA PHE A 88 0.94 -7.79 -0.50
C PHE A 88 2.24 -7.96 -1.27
N ASP A 89 3.35 -7.95 -0.55
CA ASP A 89 4.68 -8.10 -1.11
C ASP A 89 5.57 -8.98 -0.21
N PRO A 90 5.55 -10.31 -0.42
CA PRO A 90 6.41 -11.24 0.32
C PRO A 90 7.91 -10.93 0.21
N SER A 91 8.35 -10.27 -0.86
CA SER A 91 9.77 -9.92 -1.06
C SER A 91 10.24 -8.78 -0.15
N GLY A 92 9.30 -7.99 0.40
CA GLY A 92 9.59 -6.79 1.18
C GLY A 92 10.15 -5.61 0.37
N GLN A 93 10.31 -5.75 -0.95
CA GLN A 93 10.92 -4.71 -1.80
C GLN A 93 10.06 -3.45 -1.91
N SER A 94 8.75 -3.55 -1.72
CA SER A 94 7.82 -2.42 -1.71
C SER A 94 8.18 -1.43 -0.60
N VAL A 95 8.57 -1.91 0.58
CA VAL A 95 9.04 -1.05 1.67
C VAL A 95 10.28 -0.26 1.23
N THR A 96 11.25 -0.94 0.64
CA THR A 96 12.47 -0.31 0.11
C THR A 96 12.14 0.70 -1.01
N PHE A 97 11.23 0.33 -1.92
CA PHE A 97 10.77 1.18 -3.01
C PHE A 97 10.18 2.50 -2.49
N PHE A 98 9.25 2.44 -1.55
CA PHE A 98 8.61 3.65 -1.02
C PHE A 98 9.58 4.53 -0.22
N LYS A 99 10.59 3.93 0.41
CA LYS A 99 11.67 4.68 1.07
C LYS A 99 12.46 5.51 0.06
N TYR A 100 12.82 4.93 -1.09
CA TYR A 100 13.46 5.68 -2.18
C TYR A 100 12.53 6.70 -2.83
N TYR A 101 11.22 6.45 -2.83
CA TYR A 101 10.22 7.42 -3.29
C TYR A 101 10.01 8.60 -2.32
N SER A 102 10.69 8.63 -1.17
CA SER A 102 10.50 9.64 -0.11
C SER A 102 9.08 9.64 0.47
N ALA A 103 8.44 8.47 0.52
CA ALA A 103 7.19 8.28 1.26
C ALA A 103 7.43 8.37 2.77
N ALA A 104 6.44 8.85 3.52
CA ALA A 104 6.42 8.60 4.96
C ALA A 104 6.23 7.10 5.20
N GLN A 105 6.95 6.57 6.18
CA GLN A 105 6.85 5.16 6.57
C GLN A 105 6.68 5.04 8.07
N PHE A 106 5.70 4.24 8.47
CA PHE A 106 5.48 3.84 9.85
C PHE A 106 5.30 2.34 9.92
N ASP A 107 5.98 1.68 10.85
CA ASP A 107 5.66 0.29 11.20
C ASP A 107 4.52 0.27 12.22
N CYS A 108 3.69 -0.77 12.17
CA CYS A 108 2.61 -0.96 13.15
C CYS A 108 3.09 -0.88 14.61
N ASP A 109 4.26 -1.43 14.93
CA ASP A 109 4.84 -1.38 16.28
C ASP A 109 5.14 0.06 16.72
N GLN A 110 5.65 0.90 15.81
CA GLN A 110 5.93 2.30 16.11
C GLN A 110 4.62 3.02 16.44
N LEU A 111 3.56 2.74 15.66
CA LEU A 111 2.23 3.29 15.89
C LEU A 111 1.59 2.79 17.19
N ALA A 112 1.81 1.53 17.56
CA ALA A 112 1.36 0.98 18.84
C ALA A 112 1.99 1.70 20.04
N VAL A 113 3.26 2.12 19.93
CA VAL A 113 3.90 2.93 20.97
C VAL A 113 3.24 4.31 21.07
N LEU A 114 2.83 4.91 19.95
CA LEU A 114 2.16 6.21 19.95
C LEU A 114 0.83 6.21 20.71
N SER A 115 0.07 5.12 20.64
CA SER A 115 -1.23 5.02 21.32
C SER A 115 -1.09 4.89 22.84
N ILE A 116 0.01 4.30 23.32
CA ILE A 116 0.28 4.05 24.74
C ILE A 116 1.09 5.20 25.38
N SER A 117 1.95 5.87 24.60
CA SER A 117 2.81 6.94 25.10
C SER A 117 2.00 8.10 25.69
N GLU A 118 2.51 8.75 26.73
CA GLU A 118 1.98 10.04 27.22
C GLU A 118 2.69 11.24 26.58
N ASP A 119 3.76 10.99 25.82
CA ASP A 119 4.54 12.02 25.16
C ASP A 119 3.75 12.68 24.02
N LYS A 120 3.58 14.00 24.12
CA LYS A 120 2.88 14.81 23.13
C LYS A 120 3.66 14.92 21.83
N GLU A 121 4.99 14.89 21.86
CA GLU A 121 5.82 15.00 20.66
C GLU A 121 5.67 13.76 19.78
N GLU A 122 5.74 12.57 20.38
CA GLU A 122 5.52 11.30 19.69
C GLU A 122 4.11 11.23 19.09
N LYS A 123 3.07 11.64 19.84
CA LYS A 123 1.69 11.69 19.31
C LYS A 123 1.54 12.65 18.13
N SER A 124 2.29 13.76 18.14
CA SER A 124 2.25 14.75 17.08
C SER A 124 2.98 14.30 15.82
N ARG A 125 3.89 13.32 15.91
CA ARG A 125 4.70 12.85 14.78
C ARG A 125 3.86 12.29 13.63
N LEU A 126 2.84 11.48 13.94
CA LEU A 126 1.94 10.92 12.92
C LEU A 126 1.14 12.03 12.24
N LEU A 127 0.55 12.94 13.02
CA LEU A 127 -0.24 14.06 12.51
C LEU A 127 0.60 14.99 11.63
N VAL A 128 1.79 15.39 12.09
CA VAL A 128 2.70 16.27 11.33
C VAL A 128 3.14 15.58 10.04
N SER A 129 3.45 14.28 10.10
CA SER A 129 3.80 13.51 8.90
C SER A 129 2.63 13.45 7.92
N LEU A 130 1.42 13.22 8.40
CA LEU A 130 0.20 13.18 7.59
C LEU A 130 -0.03 14.52 6.88
N LEU A 131 -0.05 15.64 7.64
CA LEU A 131 -0.23 16.98 7.09
C LEU A 131 0.86 17.33 6.06
N LYS A 132 2.13 17.00 6.35
CA LYS A 132 3.24 17.21 5.42
C LYS A 132 3.04 16.44 4.11
N HIS A 133 2.63 15.19 4.17
CA HIS A 133 2.48 14.36 2.97
C HIS A 133 1.23 14.73 2.18
N MET A 134 0.15 15.14 2.84
CA MET A 134 -1.03 15.71 2.20
C MET A 134 -0.70 17.02 1.47
N LYS A 135 0.07 17.91 2.10
CA LYS A 135 0.52 19.18 1.52
C LYS A 135 1.28 19.00 0.20
N TYR A 136 2.15 17.99 0.13
CA TYR A 136 2.98 17.75 -1.07
C TYR A 136 2.42 16.67 -2.01
N GLY A 137 1.26 16.09 -1.70
CA GLY A 137 0.69 14.97 -2.47
C GLY A 137 1.58 13.73 -2.51
N MET A 138 2.31 13.48 -1.43
CA MET A 138 3.24 12.37 -1.30
C MET A 138 2.57 11.19 -0.57
N PRO A 139 2.98 9.94 -0.85
CA PRO A 139 2.41 8.78 -0.17
C PRO A 139 2.85 8.69 1.30
N LEU A 140 1.94 8.22 2.15
CA LEU A 140 2.20 7.76 3.51
C LEU A 140 1.87 6.26 3.57
N MET A 141 2.90 5.46 3.85
CA MET A 141 2.81 4.01 3.85
C MET A 141 2.94 3.46 5.28
N ILE A 142 2.04 2.54 5.63
CA ILE A 142 2.03 1.87 6.92
C ILE A 142 2.34 0.39 6.71
N ASN A 143 3.44 -0.06 7.29
CA ASN A 143 3.87 -1.44 7.24
C ASN A 143 3.18 -2.25 8.36
N LEU A 144 2.28 -3.14 7.95
CA LEU A 144 1.55 -4.06 8.83
C LEU A 144 2.35 -5.35 9.09
N LYS A 145 3.56 -5.47 8.55
CA LYS A 145 4.40 -6.67 8.60
C LYS A 145 3.64 -7.86 8.03
N ASN A 146 3.52 -8.95 8.79
CA ASN A 146 3.07 -10.23 8.26
C ASN A 146 1.64 -10.58 8.71
N ASP A 147 0.96 -9.69 9.44
CA ASP A 147 -0.35 -9.96 10.04
C ASP A 147 -1.29 -8.77 9.87
N LEU A 148 -2.47 -9.03 9.28
CA LEU A 148 -3.51 -8.03 9.06
C LEU A 148 -4.13 -7.56 10.39
N ALA A 149 -4.08 -8.37 11.45
CA ALA A 149 -4.57 -7.98 12.77
C ALA A 149 -3.86 -6.74 13.33
N ASN A 150 -2.64 -6.45 12.85
CA ASN A 150 -1.89 -5.24 13.19
C ASN A 150 -2.58 -3.94 12.76
N LEU A 151 -3.58 -4.02 11.87
CA LEU A 151 -4.40 -2.86 11.50
C LEU A 151 -5.09 -2.24 12.72
N ARG A 152 -5.42 -3.02 13.75
CA ARG A 152 -5.98 -2.51 15.01
C ARG A 152 -5.04 -1.51 15.69
N MET A 153 -3.74 -1.79 15.69
CA MET A 153 -2.74 -0.86 16.26
C MET A 153 -2.70 0.46 15.48
N VAL A 154 -2.89 0.38 14.17
CA VAL A 154 -2.97 1.57 13.31
C VAL A 154 -4.24 2.37 13.58
N GLU A 155 -5.39 1.68 13.68
CA GLU A 155 -6.66 2.31 14.03
C GLU A 155 -6.56 3.05 15.35
N ASP A 156 -6.01 2.42 16.38
CA ASP A 156 -5.80 3.02 17.71
C ASP A 156 -4.93 4.28 17.61
N ALA A 157 -3.81 4.21 16.89
CA ALA A 157 -2.90 5.35 16.71
C ALA A 157 -3.55 6.53 15.98
N PHE A 158 -4.34 6.26 14.93
CA PHE A 158 -5.11 7.31 14.24
C PHE A 158 -6.21 7.88 15.14
N ASN A 159 -6.86 7.04 15.93
CA ASN A 159 -7.90 7.46 16.85
C ASN A 159 -7.38 8.28 18.04
N CYS A 160 -6.08 8.20 18.35
CA CYS A 160 -5.42 9.10 19.30
C CYS A 160 -5.32 10.54 18.79
N ILE A 161 -5.29 10.77 17.47
CA ILE A 161 -5.34 12.11 16.88
C ILE A 161 -6.74 12.70 17.05
N GLN A 162 -7.75 11.95 16.60
CA GLN A 162 -9.15 12.29 16.79
C GLN A 162 -9.95 10.99 16.80
N LYS A 163 -10.90 10.87 17.74
CA LYS A 163 -11.74 9.67 17.85
C LYS A 163 -12.51 9.42 16.55
N GLY A 164 -12.44 8.20 16.02
CA GLY A 164 -13.11 7.80 14.77
C GLY A 164 -12.41 8.33 13.51
N PHE A 165 -11.21 8.89 13.65
CA PHE A 165 -10.46 9.44 12.53
C PHE A 165 -10.08 8.35 11.53
N PHE A 166 -9.65 7.18 12.00
CA PHE A 166 -9.27 6.09 11.11
C PHE A 166 -10.40 5.72 10.14
N ASN A 167 -11.61 5.49 10.65
CA ASN A 167 -12.78 5.13 9.85
C ASN A 167 -13.21 6.26 8.90
N THR A 168 -13.09 7.53 9.33
CA THR A 168 -13.35 8.67 8.46
C THR A 168 -12.34 8.73 7.32
N PHE A 169 -11.08 8.41 7.64
CA PHE A 169 -9.98 8.53 6.71
C PHE A 169 -9.88 7.35 5.74
N THR A 170 -10.35 6.16 6.13
CA THR A 170 -10.42 4.96 5.26
C THR A 170 -11.74 4.82 4.51
N ASP A 171 -12.68 5.75 4.69
CA ASP A 171 -13.93 5.79 3.94
C ASP A 171 -13.67 5.98 2.44
N ARG A 172 -14.44 5.27 1.60
CA ARG A 172 -14.31 5.32 0.13
C ARG A 172 -14.50 6.73 -0.44
N SER A 173 -15.24 7.59 0.25
CA SER A 173 -15.50 8.96 -0.17
C SER A 173 -14.52 9.98 0.40
N VAL A 174 -13.51 9.57 1.19
CA VAL A 174 -12.63 10.45 1.97
C VAL A 174 -12.07 11.62 1.17
N LEU A 175 -11.69 11.39 -0.09
CA LEU A 175 -11.20 12.44 -0.97
C LEU A 175 -12.20 13.60 -1.09
N TYR A 176 -13.46 13.29 -1.41
CA TYR A 176 -14.50 14.29 -1.66
C TYR A 176 -15.21 14.75 -0.39
N SER A 177 -15.36 13.87 0.60
CA SER A 177 -16.11 14.16 1.82
C SER A 177 -15.26 14.84 2.89
N TYR A 178 -13.94 14.61 2.90
CA TYR A 178 -13.04 15.03 3.96
C TYR A 178 -11.82 15.84 3.47
N LEU A 179 -11.09 15.36 2.46
CA LEU A 179 -9.85 16.00 1.98
C LEU A 179 -10.11 17.29 1.19
N LEU A 180 -10.83 17.24 0.08
CA LEU A 180 -11.07 18.42 -0.78
C LEU A 180 -11.82 19.55 -0.05
N PRO A 181 -12.83 19.28 0.79
CA PRO A 181 -13.44 20.33 1.62
C PRO A 181 -12.55 20.78 2.80
N ARG A 182 -11.32 20.27 2.91
CA ARG A 182 -10.32 20.64 3.92
C ARG A 182 -10.79 20.45 5.36
N ARG A 183 -11.66 19.46 5.63
CA ARG A 183 -12.17 19.17 6.98
C ARG A 183 -11.07 18.71 7.95
N PHE A 184 -9.97 18.19 7.42
CA PHE A 184 -8.77 17.85 8.19
C PHE A 184 -8.10 19.06 8.84
N MET A 185 -8.40 20.30 8.41
CA MET A 185 -7.84 21.51 9.03
C MET A 185 -8.23 21.65 10.50
N ASN A 186 -9.31 20.99 10.95
CA ASN A 186 -9.67 20.90 12.37
C ASN A 186 -8.62 20.17 13.22
N LEU A 187 -7.70 19.41 12.59
CA LEU A 187 -6.60 18.73 13.26
C LEU A 187 -5.39 19.65 13.48
N VAL A 188 -5.32 20.80 12.81
CA VAL A 188 -4.19 21.72 12.92
C VAL A 188 -4.32 22.47 14.25
N THR A 189 -3.41 22.19 15.18
CA THR A 189 -3.36 22.88 16.47
C THR A 189 -2.77 24.29 16.31
N PRO A 190 -2.99 25.21 17.27
CA PRO A 190 -2.43 26.57 17.20
C PRO A 190 -0.91 26.62 17.03
N GLU A 191 -0.19 25.61 17.53
CA GLU A 191 1.26 25.49 17.33
C GLU A 191 1.62 25.18 15.87
N LEU A 192 0.80 24.38 15.20
CA LEU A 192 1.00 23.93 13.82
C LEU A 192 0.48 24.92 12.77
N GLU A 193 -0.39 25.87 13.13
CA GLU A 193 -0.94 26.88 12.21
C GLU A 193 0.15 27.72 11.51
N LYS A 194 1.32 27.88 12.15
CA LYS A 194 2.47 28.59 11.57
C LYS A 194 3.09 27.84 10.39
N GLU A 195 2.98 26.50 10.37
CA GLU A 195 3.60 25.63 9.37
C GLU A 195 2.59 25.08 8.36
N TYR A 196 1.32 24.98 8.77
CA TYR A 196 0.22 24.40 8.01
C TYR A 196 -0.96 25.36 7.97
N CYS A 197 -1.08 26.10 6.87
CA CYS A 197 -2.24 26.93 6.56
C CYS A 197 -3.05 26.31 5.43
N GLU A 198 -4.36 26.59 5.37
CA GLU A 198 -5.28 26.01 4.38
C GLU A 198 -4.81 26.15 2.92
N TYR A 199 -4.28 27.32 2.55
CA TYR A 199 -3.81 27.60 1.18
C TYR A 199 -2.58 26.78 0.77
N MET A 200 -1.89 26.13 1.72
CA MET A 200 -0.76 25.25 1.42
C MET A 200 -1.20 23.88 0.90
N PHE A 201 -2.48 23.55 1.05
CA PHE A 201 -3.04 22.29 0.58
C PHE A 201 -3.83 22.56 -0.69
N ASP A 202 -3.16 22.45 -1.84
CA ASP A 202 -3.83 22.54 -3.14
C ASP A 202 -4.56 21.24 -3.49
N ASP A 203 -5.57 21.35 -4.36
CA ASP A 203 -6.43 20.22 -4.74
C ASP A 203 -5.64 19.12 -5.48
N GLU A 204 -4.59 19.50 -6.21
CA GLU A 204 -3.75 18.57 -6.96
C GLU A 204 -2.94 17.69 -6.01
N GLY A 205 -2.31 18.27 -5.00
CA GLY A 205 -1.60 17.58 -3.93
C GLY A 205 -2.54 16.66 -3.15
N LEU A 206 -3.70 17.16 -2.72
CA LEU A 206 -4.69 16.34 -2.00
C LEU A 206 -5.21 15.16 -2.82
N THR A 207 -5.37 15.32 -4.14
CA THR A 207 -5.79 14.23 -5.04
C THR A 207 -4.68 13.21 -5.28
N LYS A 208 -3.42 13.65 -5.26
CA LYS A 208 -2.24 12.78 -5.42
C LYS A 208 -1.84 12.05 -4.15
N PHE A 209 -2.18 12.60 -2.98
CA PHE A 209 -1.90 11.98 -1.69
C PHE A 209 -2.45 10.55 -1.63
N VAL A 210 -1.66 9.64 -1.06
CA VAL A 210 -2.03 8.23 -0.89
C VAL A 210 -1.73 7.82 0.53
N LEU A 211 -2.74 7.33 1.25
CA LEU A 211 -2.53 6.45 2.38
C LEU A 211 -2.48 5.01 1.85
N GLY A 212 -1.44 4.25 2.18
CA GLY A 212 -1.33 2.86 1.77
C GLY A 212 -0.81 1.96 2.87
N PHE A 213 -1.12 0.67 2.75
CA PHE A 213 -0.75 -0.35 3.71
C PHE A 213 0.11 -1.40 3.02
N ILE A 214 1.16 -1.89 3.69
CA ILE A 214 2.08 -2.89 3.14
C ILE A 214 2.08 -4.12 4.06
N MET A 215 2.00 -5.29 3.46
CA MET A 215 2.14 -6.59 4.11
C MET A 215 3.30 -7.36 3.48
N THR A 216 4.25 -7.80 4.32
CA THR A 216 5.36 -8.69 3.96
C THR A 216 4.96 -10.15 4.15
N ALA A 217 3.78 -10.50 3.67
CA ALA A 217 3.24 -11.85 3.69
C ALA A 217 2.54 -12.14 2.37
N ASN A 218 2.29 -13.42 2.12
CA ASN A 218 1.38 -13.82 1.07
C ASN A 218 -0.03 -13.29 1.36
N GLU A 219 -0.85 -13.23 0.31
CA GLU A 219 -2.28 -12.97 0.48
C GLU A 219 -2.89 -14.01 1.43
N PRO A 220 -3.69 -13.59 2.43
CA PRO A 220 -4.41 -14.54 3.27
C PRO A 220 -5.57 -15.18 2.49
N ASP A 221 -6.08 -16.30 3.01
CA ASP A 221 -7.18 -17.03 2.40
C ASP A 221 -8.41 -16.13 2.20
N CYS A 222 -9.23 -16.48 1.20
CA CYS A 222 -10.29 -15.61 0.70
C CYS A 222 -11.34 -15.27 1.76
N GLU A 223 -11.60 -16.17 2.71
CA GLU A 223 -12.55 -15.94 3.80
C GLU A 223 -12.09 -14.84 4.77
N VAL A 224 -10.78 -14.80 5.07
CA VAL A 224 -10.17 -13.79 5.96
C VAL A 224 -10.19 -12.42 5.28
N MET A 225 -9.87 -12.37 3.99
CA MET A 225 -9.93 -11.13 3.21
C MET A 225 -11.35 -10.53 3.13
N GLN A 226 -12.40 -11.34 3.00
CA GLN A 226 -13.78 -10.83 2.97
C GLN A 226 -14.26 -10.28 4.31
N THR A 227 -13.81 -10.88 5.41
CA THR A 227 -14.30 -10.56 6.75
C THR A 227 -13.52 -9.41 7.39
N ASP A 228 -12.20 -9.39 7.21
CA ASP A 228 -11.29 -8.48 7.93
C ASP A 228 -10.70 -7.36 7.05
N CYS A 229 -10.94 -7.37 5.73
CA CYS A 229 -10.36 -6.42 4.78
C CYS A 229 -11.33 -5.45 4.04
N PRO A 230 -12.54 -5.11 4.53
CA PRO A 230 -13.56 -4.51 3.66
C PRO A 230 -13.30 -3.09 3.10
N PRO A 231 -12.39 -2.22 3.60
CA PRO A 231 -12.22 -0.88 3.01
C PRO A 231 -10.98 -0.72 2.13
N PHE A 232 -10.23 -1.78 1.79
CA PHE A 232 -8.97 -1.63 1.04
C PHE A 232 -9.01 -2.22 -0.37
N TYR A 233 -8.18 -1.64 -1.23
CA TYR A 233 -7.92 -2.09 -2.59
C TYR A 233 -6.68 -3.01 -2.59
N ALA A 234 -6.88 -4.33 -2.69
CA ALA A 234 -5.79 -5.31 -2.54
C ALA A 234 -4.96 -5.47 -3.82
N ILE A 235 -3.65 -5.27 -3.70
CA ILE A 235 -2.65 -5.37 -4.77
C ILE A 235 -1.57 -6.38 -4.36
N LYS A 236 -1.31 -7.38 -5.19
CA LYS A 236 -0.12 -8.25 -5.05
C LYS A 236 1.00 -7.77 -5.92
N VAL A 237 2.18 -7.62 -5.32
CA VAL A 237 3.41 -7.26 -6.02
C VAL A 237 4.20 -8.52 -6.28
N LYS A 238 4.61 -8.68 -7.54
CA LYS A 238 5.56 -9.69 -7.98
C LYS A 238 6.90 -9.04 -8.22
N ASP A 239 7.92 -9.60 -7.62
CA ASP A 239 9.31 -9.28 -7.93
C ASP A 239 9.84 -10.35 -8.89
N PRO A 240 10.23 -10.00 -10.14
CA PRO A 240 10.81 -10.96 -11.08
C PRO A 240 12.12 -11.57 -10.58
N ASP A 241 12.82 -10.86 -9.70
CA ASP A 241 14.14 -11.24 -9.19
C ASP A 241 14.05 -11.93 -7.81
N ALA A 242 12.83 -12.06 -7.25
CA ALA A 242 12.63 -12.82 -6.03
C ALA A 242 12.75 -14.32 -6.31
N PRO A 243 13.47 -15.08 -5.46
CA PRO A 243 13.46 -16.54 -5.56
C PRO A 243 12.03 -17.05 -5.41
N ASP A 244 11.66 -18.06 -6.20
CA ASP A 244 10.35 -18.70 -6.07
C ASP A 244 10.12 -19.09 -4.60
N PRO A 245 8.91 -18.87 -4.06
CA PRO A 245 8.62 -19.30 -2.71
C PRO A 245 8.88 -20.81 -2.64
N VAL A 246 9.82 -21.20 -1.78
CA VAL A 246 10.05 -22.61 -1.47
C VAL A 246 8.77 -23.07 -0.79
N ASP A 247 7.98 -23.90 -1.48
CA ASP A 247 6.84 -24.56 -0.87
C ASP A 247 7.33 -25.21 0.42
N PRO A 248 6.60 -25.07 1.55
CA PRO A 248 6.98 -25.77 2.77
C PRO A 248 7.07 -27.24 2.40
N VAL A 249 8.28 -27.79 2.49
CA VAL A 249 8.50 -29.22 2.35
C VAL A 249 7.62 -29.84 3.42
N ASP A 250 6.66 -30.67 3.01
CA ASP A 250 5.96 -31.54 3.92
C ASP A 250 7.04 -32.35 4.65
N GLU A 251 7.43 -31.91 5.84
CA GLU A 251 8.18 -32.75 6.76
C GLU A 251 7.21 -33.88 7.12
N GLU A 252 7.27 -34.96 6.34
CA GLU A 252 6.71 -36.23 6.76
C GLU A 252 7.21 -36.50 8.17
N PRO A 253 6.32 -36.79 9.14
CA PRO A 253 6.76 -37.09 10.48
C PRO A 253 7.64 -38.33 10.42
N ASP A 254 8.92 -38.17 10.75
CA ASP A 254 9.86 -39.28 10.93
C ASP A 254 9.17 -40.36 11.78
N GLU A 255 8.92 -41.51 11.16
CA GLU A 255 8.50 -42.71 11.85
C GLU A 255 9.53 -42.97 12.96
N ALA A 256 9.11 -42.74 14.21
CA ALA A 256 9.91 -43.08 15.37
C ALA A 256 10.17 -44.59 15.33
N ASP A 257 11.41 -44.98 15.06
CA ASP A 257 11.92 -46.34 15.16
C ASP A 257 11.54 -46.92 16.53
N ASP A 258 10.58 -47.84 16.51
CA ASP A 258 10.30 -48.80 17.58
C ASP A 258 11.53 -49.71 17.75
N LEU A 259 12.36 -49.43 18.75
CA LEU A 259 13.36 -50.37 19.24
C LEU A 259 13.29 -50.51 20.78
N ASP A 260 12.71 -51.65 21.14
CA ASP A 260 13.08 -52.55 22.25
C ASP A 260 13.03 -52.04 23.70
N ALA A 261 11.94 -52.41 24.38
CA ALA A 261 11.93 -52.61 25.82
C ALA A 261 11.26 -53.94 26.20
N GLU A 262 11.85 -55.06 25.74
CA GLU A 262 11.73 -56.33 26.46
C GLU A 262 12.68 -56.30 27.67
N ALA A 263 12.13 -56.18 28.88
CA ALA A 263 12.49 -57.00 30.05
C ALA A 263 12.04 -56.33 31.37
N CYS A 264 10.86 -56.69 31.87
CA CYS A 264 10.75 -57.03 33.28
C CYS A 264 9.52 -57.92 33.52
N GLY A 265 9.81 -59.20 33.77
CA GLY A 265 8.81 -60.24 33.92
C GLY A 265 7.97 -60.10 35.18
N CYS A 266 6.68 -60.38 35.01
CA CYS A 266 5.78 -60.79 36.07
C CYS A 266 6.25 -62.08 36.76
N ARG A 267 6.08 -62.14 38.09
CA ARG A 267 5.63 -63.27 38.95
C ARG A 267 5.95 -62.88 40.41
N GLN A 268 5.14 -63.14 41.43
CA GLN A 268 3.88 -63.86 41.60
C GLN A 268 3.34 -63.50 43.01
N VAL A 269 2.02 -63.33 43.11
CA VAL A 269 1.08 -63.96 44.07
C VAL A 269 1.57 -64.17 45.52
N GLY A 270 0.83 -63.58 46.48
CA GLY A 270 0.88 -63.89 47.91
C GLY A 270 0.36 -62.75 48.76
#